data_AF-A0A0F8YJP7-F1
#
_entry.id   AF-A0A0F8YJP7-F1
#
_cell.length_a   1.000
_cell.length_b   1.000
_cell.length_c   1.000
_cell.angle_alpha   90.00
_cell.angle_beta   90.00
_cell.angle_gamma   90.00
#
_symmetry.space_group_name_H-M   'P 1'
#
loop_
_entity.id
_entity.type
_entity.pdbx_description
1 polymer ?
#
loop_
_entity_poly.entity_id
_entity_poly.type
_entity_poly.pdbx_seq_one_letter_code
_entity_poly.pdbx_strand_id
1 'polypeptide(L)'
;MIIDRRFRGPPESGHGGYVCGVVAGLIGGTAEVTLRRPPPLGRPLEVMRHDGSGISLRDDQTVVAEGAPASVEIDVPGPVGFSDAEVASRSYIGLRKPAFPTCFGCGTQRAEGDGLRLFAGRV
;
A
#
# COMPACT_ATOMS: atom_id res chain seq x y z
N MET A 1 8.56 12.24 -8.59
CA MET A 1 8.35 10.79 -8.33
C MET A 1 7.15 10.30 -9.13
N ILE A 2 7.16 9.10 -9.70
CA ILE A 2 5.99 8.54 -10.43
C ILE A 2 5.58 7.21 -9.78
N ILE A 3 4.28 7.02 -9.54
CA ILE A 3 3.71 5.73 -9.13
C ILE A 3 3.24 4.98 -10.37
N ASP A 4 3.90 3.88 -10.72
CA ASP A 4 3.56 3.11 -11.91
C ASP A 4 2.17 2.43 -11.78
N ARG A 5 1.41 2.36 -12.89
CA ARG A 5 0.07 1.74 -12.94
C ARG A 5 0.07 0.27 -12.51
N ARG A 6 1.20 -0.43 -12.55
CA ARG A 6 1.32 -1.79 -12.00
C ARG A 6 1.10 -1.83 -10.49
N PHE A 7 1.39 -0.76 -9.77
CA PHE A 7 1.23 -0.64 -8.31
C PHE A 7 -0.13 -0.09 -7.89
N ARG A 8 -1.15 -0.16 -8.75
CA ARG A 8 -2.51 0.31 -8.46
C ARG A 8 -3.22 -0.52 -7.39
N GLY A 9 -4.04 0.12 -6.55
CA GLY A 9 -4.99 -0.56 -5.67
C GLY A 9 -6.36 -0.61 -6.36
N PRO A 10 -7.16 0.47 -6.26
CA PRO A 10 -8.24 0.75 -7.21
C PRO A 10 -7.71 0.95 -8.65
N PRO A 11 -8.57 0.89 -9.68
CA PRO A 11 -8.15 1.02 -11.08
C PRO A 11 -7.34 2.29 -11.39
N GLU A 12 -7.71 3.42 -10.78
CA GLU A 12 -7.16 4.75 -11.08
C GLU A 12 -6.35 5.36 -9.93
N SER A 13 -5.95 4.57 -8.92
CA SER A 13 -5.09 5.07 -7.85
C SER A 13 -4.08 4.04 -7.33
N GLY A 14 -2.97 4.55 -6.79
CA GLY A 14 -1.91 3.76 -6.18
C GLY A 14 -2.40 2.93 -5.00
N HIS A 15 -1.82 1.73 -4.85
CA HIS A 15 -2.05 0.88 -3.69
C HIS A 15 -1.53 1.58 -2.44
N GLY A 16 -2.41 1.77 -1.45
CA GLY A 16 -2.10 2.58 -0.27
C GLY A 16 -0.82 2.17 0.44
N GLY A 17 -0.68 0.88 0.78
CA GLY A 17 0.54 0.39 1.43
C GLY A 17 1.81 0.51 0.59
N TYR A 18 1.69 0.44 -0.75
CA TYR A 18 2.85 0.63 -1.63
C TYR A 18 3.30 2.10 -1.60
N VAL A 19 2.34 3.02 -1.72
CA VAL A 19 2.62 4.47 -1.69
C VAL A 19 3.16 4.87 -0.32
N CYS A 20 2.60 4.36 0.78
CA CYS A 20 3.14 4.58 2.11
C CYS A 20 4.57 4.04 2.24
N GLY A 21 4.87 2.85 1.71
CA GLY A 21 6.23 2.31 1.69
C GLY A 21 7.22 3.17 0.91
N VAL A 22 6.79 3.76 -0.22
CA VAL A 22 7.61 4.70 -0.99
C VAL A 22 7.89 5.98 -0.19
N VAL A 23 6.90 6.54 0.49
CA VAL A 23 7.07 7.71 1.39
C VAL A 23 8.03 7.37 2.54
N ALA A 24 7.86 6.23 3.19
CA ALA A 24 8.75 5.76 4.25
C ALA A 24 10.20 5.57 3.75
N GLY A 25 10.38 5.05 2.53
CA GLY A 25 11.70 4.93 1.90
C GLY A 25 12.38 6.28 1.63
N LEU A 26 11.61 7.34 1.32
CA LEU A 26 12.14 8.69 1.16
C LEU A 26 12.56 9.33 2.50
N ILE A 27 11.91 8.94 3.60
CA ILE A 27 12.26 9.33 4.98
C ILE A 27 13.49 8.55 5.46
N GLY A 28 13.63 7.28 5.05
CA GLY A 28 14.78 6.43 5.38
C GLY A 28 14.60 5.59 6.65
N GLY A 29 13.36 5.31 7.07
CA GLY A 29 13.09 4.52 8.27
C GLY A 29 11.60 4.30 8.54
N THR A 30 11.29 3.91 9.78
CA THR A 30 9.92 3.80 10.27
C THR A 30 9.23 5.17 10.20
N ALA A 31 8.04 5.19 9.61
CA ALA A 31 7.30 6.42 9.37
C ALA A 31 5.80 6.23 9.61
N GLU A 32 5.17 7.26 10.15
CA GLU A 32 3.73 7.44 10.04
C GLU A 32 3.44 8.09 8.69
N VAL A 33 2.51 7.52 7.92
CA VAL A 33 2.12 8.07 6.61
C VAL A 33 0.62 8.21 6.54
N THR A 34 0.15 9.42 6.26
CA THR A 34 -1.26 9.71 6.01
C THR A 34 -1.51 9.96 4.53
N LEU A 35 -2.36 9.15 3.91
CA LEU A 35 -2.86 9.40 2.56
C LEU A 35 -4.04 10.37 2.62
N ARG A 36 -3.86 11.59 2.13
CA ARG A 36 -4.90 12.65 2.12
C ARG A 36 -5.83 12.51 0.93
N ARG A 37 -5.34 11.93 -0.17
CA ARG A 37 -6.11 11.70 -1.41
C ARG A 37 -5.68 10.36 -2.03
N PRO A 38 -6.53 9.74 -2.88
CA PRO A 38 -6.11 8.61 -3.69
C PRO A 38 -4.86 8.98 -4.51
N PRO A 39 -3.72 8.27 -4.37
CA PRO A 39 -2.51 8.63 -5.07
C PRO A 39 -2.66 8.41 -6.58
N PRO A 40 -2.40 9.41 -7.45
CA PRO A 40 -2.57 9.24 -8.87
C PRO A 40 -1.48 8.35 -9.47
N LEU A 41 -1.80 7.71 -10.60
CA LEU A 41 -0.90 6.79 -11.31
C LEU A 41 -0.30 7.44 -12.55
N GLY A 42 0.91 7.04 -12.91
CA GLY A 42 1.52 7.33 -14.21
C GLY A 42 1.87 8.80 -14.46
N ARG A 43 1.76 9.68 -13.46
CA ARG A 43 2.14 11.09 -13.57
C ARG A 43 3.10 11.50 -12.45
N PRO A 44 3.95 12.52 -12.70
CA PRO A 44 4.87 13.03 -11.69
C PRO A 44 4.15 13.64 -10.49
N LEU A 45 4.55 13.23 -9.29
CA LEU A 45 4.29 13.86 -8.02
C LEU A 45 5.57 14.57 -7.54
N GLU A 46 5.41 15.76 -7.00
CA GLU A 46 6.47 16.50 -6.35
C GLU A 46 6.73 15.93 -4.94
N VAL A 47 8.00 15.81 -4.57
CA VAL A 47 8.41 15.41 -3.22
C VAL A 47 8.89 16.68 -2.52
N MET A 48 8.13 17.12 -1.52
CA MET A 48 8.49 18.28 -0.70
C MET A 48 9.03 17.80 0.63
N ARG A 49 10.23 18.24 1.01
CA ARG A 49 10.80 17.98 2.34
C ARG A 49 10.48 19.15 3.27
N HIS A 50 10.15 18.83 4.51
CA HIS A 50 9.86 19.80 5.55
C HIS A 50 10.99 19.84 6.59
N ASP A 51 11.05 20.92 7.34
CA ASP A 51 11.91 21.01 8.51
C ASP A 51 11.50 19.93 9.53
N GLY A 52 12.47 19.23 10.11
CA GLY A 52 12.19 18.11 11.03
C GLY A 52 11.92 16.76 10.36
N SER A 53 12.51 16.50 9.19
CA SER A 53 12.56 15.19 8.49
C SER A 53 11.23 14.64 7.95
N GLY A 54 10.14 15.40 8.05
CA GLY A 54 8.88 15.09 7.37
C GLY A 54 8.93 15.35 5.86
N ILE A 55 8.03 14.71 5.11
CA ILE A 55 7.85 14.92 3.68
C ILE A 55 6.37 14.98 3.29
N SER A 56 6.07 15.60 2.15
CA SER A 56 4.79 15.48 1.47
C SER A 56 4.96 15.09 -0.01
N LEU A 57 4.03 14.29 -0.50
CA LEU A 57 3.84 14.05 -1.94
C LEU A 57 2.73 14.97 -2.43
N ARG A 58 3.03 15.79 -3.44
CA ARG A 58 2.08 16.74 -4.01
C ARG A 58 1.80 16.46 -5.48
N ASP A 59 0.54 16.64 -5.84
CA ASP A 59 0.04 16.71 -7.20
C ASP A 59 -0.33 18.19 -7.46
N ASP A 60 0.62 18.93 -8.03
CA ASP A 60 0.57 20.39 -8.11
C ASP A 60 0.30 21.01 -6.71
N GLN A 61 -0.82 21.72 -6.52
CA GLN A 61 -1.13 22.34 -5.24
C GLN A 61 -1.73 21.37 -4.21
N THR A 62 -2.10 20.17 -4.63
CA THR A 62 -2.84 19.21 -3.80
C THR A 62 -1.87 18.27 -3.08
N VAL A 63 -1.96 18.21 -1.76
CA VAL A 63 -1.25 17.20 -0.95
C VAL A 63 -1.93 15.85 -1.11
N VAL A 64 -1.18 14.85 -1.57
CA VAL A 64 -1.63 13.47 -1.77
C VAL A 64 -1.31 12.61 -0.55
N ALA A 65 -0.10 12.74 -0.02
CA ALA A 65 0.38 12.01 1.14
C ALA A 65 1.31 12.87 1.98
N GLU A 66 1.32 12.65 3.28
CA GLU A 66 2.24 13.25 4.24
C GLU A 66 2.91 12.13 5.02
N GLY A 67 4.20 12.25 5.28
CA GLY A 67 4.94 11.30 6.09
C GLY A 67 5.89 11.99 7.04
N ALA A 68 6.07 11.41 8.22
CA ALA A 68 7.06 11.83 9.20
C ALA A 68 7.69 10.59 9.87
N PRO A 69 8.94 10.68 10.37
CA PRO A 69 9.50 9.60 11.16
C PRO A 69 8.62 9.29 12.36
N ALA A 70 8.52 8.01 12.69
CA ALA A 70 7.75 7.55 13.84
C ALA A 70 8.43 6.32 14.48
N SER A 71 8.11 6.08 15.75
CA SER A 71 8.32 4.79 16.40
C SER A 71 6.98 4.07 16.51
N VAL A 72 7.01 2.75 16.43
CA VAL A 72 5.82 1.91 16.54
C VAL A 72 6.12 0.82 17.56
N GLU A 73 5.40 0.86 18.67
CA GLU A 73 5.41 -0.18 19.70
C GLU A 73 4.06 -0.89 19.65
N ILE A 74 4.05 -2.11 19.12
CA ILE A 74 2.86 -2.94 18.99
C ILE A 74 3.20 -4.33 19.51
N ASP A 75 2.32 -4.88 20.35
CA ASP A 75 2.35 -6.30 20.70
C ASP A 75 1.87 -7.11 19.49
N VAL A 76 2.82 -7.68 18.75
CA VAL A 76 2.53 -8.41 17.50
C VAL A 76 2.09 -9.83 17.87
N PRO A 77 0.89 -10.28 17.48
CA PRO A 77 0.46 -11.64 17.74
C PRO A 77 1.40 -12.63 17.04
N GLY A 78 1.51 -13.83 17.61
CA GLY A 78 2.26 -14.92 16.99
C GLY A 78 1.78 -15.20 15.57
N PRO A 79 2.67 -15.62 14.65
CA PRO A 79 2.30 -15.91 13.28
C PRO A 79 1.34 -17.11 13.21
N VAL A 80 0.43 -17.08 12.24
CA VAL A 80 -0.36 -18.25 11.87
C VAL A 80 0.53 -19.30 11.20
N GLY A 81 0.23 -20.58 11.41
CA GLY A 81 0.94 -21.67 10.73
C GLY A 81 0.75 -21.58 9.21
N PHE A 82 1.77 -21.96 8.44
CA PHE A 82 1.73 -21.89 6.98
C PHE A 82 0.57 -22.70 6.39
N SER A 83 0.34 -23.92 6.90
CA SER A 83 -0.77 -24.78 6.48
C SER A 83 -2.13 -24.13 6.74
N ASP A 84 -2.29 -23.50 7.91
CA ASP A 84 -3.54 -22.87 8.31
C ASP A 84 -3.79 -21.62 7.46
N ALA A 85 -2.74 -20.84 7.18
CA ALA A 85 -2.79 -19.71 6.27
C ALA A 85 -3.17 -20.12 4.84
N GLU A 86 -2.62 -21.23 4.33
CA GLU A 86 -2.96 -21.76 3.01
C GLU A 86 -4.43 -22.18 2.95
N VAL A 87 -4.92 -22.94 3.94
CA VAL A 87 -6.33 -23.35 4.03
C VAL A 87 -7.24 -22.13 4.14
N ALA A 88 -6.92 -21.20 5.04
CA ALA A 88 -7.67 -19.97 5.23
C ALA A 88 -7.75 -19.17 3.93
N SER A 89 -6.67 -19.09 3.14
CA SER A 89 -6.63 -18.29 1.91
C SER A 89 -7.72 -18.65 0.89
N ARG A 90 -8.13 -19.93 0.85
CA ARG A 90 -9.20 -20.44 -0.02
C ARG A 90 -10.58 -19.85 0.34
N SER A 91 -10.73 -19.33 1.55
CA SER A 91 -11.96 -18.70 2.05
C SER A 91 -12.01 -17.18 1.84
N TYR A 92 -10.94 -16.57 1.30
CA TYR A 92 -10.84 -15.12 1.09
C TYR A 92 -12.09 -14.56 0.39
N ILE A 93 -12.73 -13.57 1.01
CA ILE A 93 -13.99 -13.00 0.53
C ILE A 93 -13.89 -12.42 -0.89
N GLY A 94 -12.71 -11.89 -1.25
CA GLY A 94 -12.46 -11.30 -2.57
C GLY A 94 -12.48 -12.31 -3.72
N LEU A 95 -12.39 -13.62 -3.45
CA LEU A 95 -12.58 -14.67 -4.46
C LEU A 95 -14.03 -14.73 -4.96
N ARG A 96 -15.00 -14.35 -4.12
CA ARG A 96 -16.44 -14.32 -4.47
C ARG A 96 -16.95 -12.91 -4.77
N LYS A 97 -16.42 -11.90 -4.08
CA LYS A 97 -16.84 -10.49 -4.18
C LYS A 97 -15.60 -9.59 -4.30
N PRO A 98 -14.92 -9.56 -5.46
CA PRO A 98 -13.70 -8.78 -5.62
C PRO A 98 -14.03 -7.28 -5.66
N ALA A 99 -13.57 -6.51 -4.66
CA ALA A 99 -13.72 -5.06 -4.65
C ALA A 99 -12.85 -4.37 -5.72
N PHE A 100 -11.60 -4.82 -5.83
CA PHE A 100 -10.62 -4.31 -6.79
C PHE A 100 -9.85 -5.48 -7.43
N PRO A 101 -10.39 -6.11 -8.50
CA PRO A 101 -9.84 -7.35 -9.07
C PRO A 101 -8.37 -7.25 -9.50
N THR A 102 -7.89 -6.05 -9.82
CA THR A 102 -6.51 -5.78 -10.24
C THR A 102 -5.69 -5.06 -9.18
N CYS A 103 -6.08 -5.10 -7.91
CA CYS A 103 -5.30 -4.48 -6.82
C CYS A 103 -3.91 -5.13 -6.70
N PHE A 104 -2.86 -4.33 -6.51
CA PHE A 104 -1.49 -4.80 -6.32
C PHE A 104 -1.37 -5.69 -5.07
N GLY A 105 -2.16 -5.43 -4.03
CA GLY A 105 -2.22 -6.23 -2.82
C GLY A 105 -3.04 -7.51 -3.00
N CYS A 106 -4.35 -7.36 -3.22
CA CYS A 106 -5.33 -8.46 -3.13
C CYS A 106 -6.00 -8.83 -4.46
N GLY A 107 -5.47 -8.36 -5.60
CA GLY A 107 -6.10 -8.55 -6.90
C GLY A 107 -6.16 -10.02 -7.33
N THR A 108 -7.38 -10.56 -7.42
CA THR A 108 -7.63 -11.95 -7.83
C THR A 108 -7.47 -12.19 -9.33
N GLN A 109 -7.45 -11.12 -10.14
CA GLN A 109 -7.19 -11.19 -11.59
C GLN A 109 -5.71 -10.96 -11.95
N ARG A 110 -4.81 -10.90 -10.97
CA ARG A 110 -3.37 -10.81 -11.22
C ARG A 110 -2.76 -12.20 -11.34
N ALA A 111 -1.86 -12.34 -12.31
CA ALA A 111 -1.08 -13.55 -12.52
C ALA A 111 -0.04 -13.74 -11.40
N GLU A 112 0.41 -14.97 -11.20
CA GLU A 112 1.54 -15.24 -10.30
C GLU A 112 2.78 -14.45 -10.71
N GLY A 113 3.49 -13.90 -9.72
CA GLY A 113 4.59 -12.96 -9.93
C GLY A 113 4.16 -11.50 -10.19
N ASP A 114 2.87 -11.22 -10.40
CA ASP A 114 2.33 -9.86 -10.50
C ASP A 114 1.58 -9.44 -9.23
N GLY A 115 2.16 -8.50 -8.48
CA GLY A 115 1.62 -8.04 -7.20
C GLY A 115 1.86 -9.00 -6.05
N LEU A 116 1.30 -8.67 -4.88
CA LEU A 116 1.46 -9.45 -3.66
C LEU A 116 0.51 -10.65 -3.59
N ARG A 117 -0.68 -10.53 -4.22
CA ARG A 117 -1.73 -11.57 -4.26
C ARG A 117 -2.06 -12.12 -2.87
N LEU A 118 -2.25 -11.21 -1.90
CA LEU A 118 -2.62 -11.54 -0.53
C LEU A 118 -4.11 -11.84 -0.43
N PHE A 119 -4.44 -13.10 -0.19
CA PHE A 119 -5.82 -13.59 -0.06
C PHE A 119 -6.10 -13.98 1.39
N ALA A 120 -6.17 -13.00 2.29
CA ALA A 120 -6.32 -13.26 3.72
C ALA A 120 -7.74 -13.77 4.04
N GLY A 121 -7.86 -15.05 4.42
CA GLY A 121 -9.10 -15.64 4.90
C GLY A 121 -9.15 -15.76 6.42
N ARG A 122 -10.26 -16.30 6.92
CA ARG A 122 -10.46 -16.49 8.36
C ARG A 122 -9.67 -17.71 8.85
N VAL A 123 -8.87 -17.50 9.88
CA VAL A 123 -8.24 -18.53 10.72
C VAL A 123 -9.04 -18.72 12.01
#